data_AF-A0A6G1GGL1-F1
#
_entry.id   AF-A0A6G1GGL1-F1
#
_cell.length_a   1.000
_cell.length_b   1.000
_cell.length_c   1.000
_cell.angle_alpha   90.00
_cell.angle_beta   90.00
_cell.angle_gamma   90.00
#
_symmetry.space_group_name_H-M   'P 1'
#
loop_
_entity.id
_entity.type
_entity.pdbx_description
1 polymer ?
#
loop_
_entity_poly.entity_id
_entity_poly.type
_entity_poly.pdbx_seq_one_letter_code
_entity_poly.pdbx_strand_id
1 'polypeptide(L)'
;MATQPPLPELVRDSRLETEFTGNIAIHRTRREAWSREKVLGHGGFGLVWLERRVDDGLLSRREAIALRAVKEIQLHRPAQAGLDYVRELQALAKFSQEKYSYRLLY
;
A
#
# COMPACT_ATOMS: atom_id res chain seq x y z
N MET A 1 -8.13 25.48 7.91
CA MET A 1 -7.34 24.23 8.00
C MET A 1 -8.28 23.08 7.65
N ALA A 2 -8.14 22.44 6.50
CA ALA A 2 -9.03 21.35 6.11
C ALA A 2 -8.70 20.12 6.97
N THR A 3 -9.61 19.75 7.86
CA THR A 3 -9.53 18.51 8.64
C THR A 3 -9.70 17.34 7.68
N GLN A 4 -8.72 16.44 7.62
CA GLN A 4 -8.88 15.18 6.87
C GLN A 4 -10.12 14.44 7.42
N PRO A 5 -10.97 13.86 6.55
CA PRO A 5 -12.12 13.09 6.99
C PRO A 5 -11.66 11.91 7.86
N PRO A 6 -12.40 11.57 8.94
CA PRO A 6 -12.04 10.45 9.80
C PRO A 6 -12.07 9.15 8.97
N LEU A 7 -10.93 8.45 8.91
CA LEU A 7 -10.82 7.18 8.20
C LEU A 7 -11.71 6.11 8.88
N PRO A 8 -12.37 5.22 8.12
CA PRO A 8 -13.08 4.07 8.69
C PRO A 8 -12.17 3.19 9.55
N GLU A 9 -12.70 2.60 10.61
CA GLU A 9 -11.95 1.75 11.57
C GLU A 9 -11.11 0.69 10.88
N LEU A 10 -11.73 -0.08 10.00
CA LEU A 10 -11.03 -1.13 9.24
C LEU A 10 -9.84 -0.60 8.42
N VAL A 11 -9.92 0.63 7.89
CA VAL A 11 -8.82 1.27 7.16
C VAL A 11 -7.72 1.70 8.12
N ARG A 12 -8.08 2.22 9.30
CA ARG A 12 -7.12 2.61 10.35
C ARG A 12 -6.36 1.39 10.86
N ASP A 13 -7.05 0.29 11.12
CA ASP A 13 -6.46 -0.94 11.65
C ASP A 13 -5.57 -1.65 10.62
N SER A 14 -5.87 -1.45 9.33
CA SER A 14 -5.04 -1.97 8.23
C SER A 14 -3.80 -1.12 7.95
N ARG A 15 -3.61 0.01 8.64
CA ARG A 15 -2.47 0.90 8.44
C ARG A 15 -1.17 0.24 8.87
N LEU A 16 -0.17 0.25 7.99
CA LEU A 16 1.19 -0.13 8.33
C LEU A 16 2.01 1.11 8.67
N GLU A 17 2.62 1.12 9.85
CA GLU A 17 3.63 2.10 10.21
C GLU A 17 4.85 1.90 9.30
N THR A 18 5.09 2.89 8.44
CA THR A 18 6.06 2.79 7.35
C THR A 18 7.00 3.98 7.38
N GLU A 19 8.29 3.71 7.34
CA GLU A 19 9.34 4.70 7.16
C GLU A 19 9.94 4.56 5.76
N PHE A 20 10.18 5.69 5.11
CA PHE A 20 10.77 5.72 3.77
C PHE A 20 12.19 6.25 3.85
N THR A 21 13.17 5.44 3.47
CA THR A 21 14.59 5.81 3.40
C THR A 21 15.06 5.62 1.97
N GLY A 22 15.12 6.71 1.20
CA GLY A 22 15.42 6.64 -0.23
C GLY A 22 14.35 5.85 -0.99
N ASN A 23 14.73 4.74 -1.63
CA ASN A 23 13.80 3.85 -2.35
C ASN A 23 13.18 2.75 -1.47
N ILE A 24 13.55 2.68 -0.19
CA ILE A 24 13.21 1.57 0.71
C ILE A 24 12.04 1.99 1.60
N ALA A 25 11.00 1.16 1.62
CA ALA A 25 9.88 1.23 2.56
C ALA A 25 10.09 0.20 3.68
N ILE A 26 10.16 0.66 4.92
CA ILE A 26 10.37 -0.17 6.12
C ILE A 26 9.08 -0.21 6.93
N HIS A 27 8.46 -1.38 7.02
CA HIS A 27 7.26 -1.62 7.83
C HIS A 27 7.66 -2.09 9.23
N ARG A 28 7.54 -1.21 10.23
CA ARG A 28 7.99 -1.50 11.60
C ARG A 28 7.19 -2.61 12.27
N THR A 29 5.87 -2.59 12.10
CA THR A 29 4.96 -3.57 12.71
C THR A 29 5.16 -4.99 12.17
N ARG A 30 5.59 -5.12 10.92
CA ARG A 30 5.82 -6.42 10.27
C ARG A 30 7.30 -6.83 10.21
N ARG A 31 8.22 -5.95 10.60
CA ARG A 31 9.67 -6.13 10.47
C ARG A 31 10.06 -6.52 9.04
N GLU A 32 9.55 -5.77 8.07
CA GLU A 32 9.84 -5.99 6.65
C GLU A 32 10.41 -4.72 6.03
N ALA A 33 11.34 -4.88 5.10
CA ALA A 33 11.82 -3.81 4.23
C ALA A 33 11.59 -4.20 2.76
N TRP A 34 11.20 -3.21 1.96
CA TRP A 34 10.85 -3.37 0.55
C TRP A 34 11.53 -2.28 -0.27
N SER A 35 12.26 -2.65 -1.33
CA SER A 35 12.94 -1.71 -2.22
C SER A 35 12.15 -1.50 -3.50
N ARG A 36 11.92 -0.24 -3.87
CA ARG A 36 11.30 0.14 -5.16
C ARG A 36 12.26 -0.12 -6.31
N GLU A 37 11.87 -0.98 -7.24
CA GLU A 37 12.69 -1.32 -8.41
C GLU A 37 12.36 -0.47 -9.63
N LYS A 38 11.09 -0.51 -10.07
CA LYS A 38 10.65 0.20 -11.28
C LYS A 38 9.17 0.53 -11.22
N VAL A 39 8.75 1.48 -12.04
CA VAL A 39 7.33 1.76 -12.24
C VAL A 39 6.73 0.70 -13.17
N LEU A 40 5.64 0.08 -12.74
CA LEU A 40 4.83 -0.85 -13.53
C LEU A 40 3.75 -0.14 -14.34
N GLY A 41 3.27 1.02 -13.87
CA GLY A 41 2.25 1.78 -14.57
C GLY A 41 1.92 3.11 -13.90
N HIS A 42 1.24 3.94 -14.68
CA HIS A 42 0.71 5.24 -14.27
C HIS A 42 -0.80 5.21 -14.53
N GLY A 43 -1.60 5.57 -13.53
CA GLY A 43 -3.05 5.69 -13.67
C GLY A 43 -3.53 7.08 -13.24
N GLY A 44 -4.82 7.36 -13.45
CA GLY A 44 -5.41 8.67 -13.11
C GLY A 44 -5.30 9.08 -11.64
N PHE A 45 -5.02 8.12 -10.74
CA PHE A 45 -4.90 8.34 -9.30
C PHE A 45 -3.48 8.16 -8.76
N GLY A 46 -2.47 7.91 -9.61
CA GLY A 46 -1.07 7.87 -9.20
C GLY A 46 -0.22 6.79 -9.87
N LEU A 47 0.79 6.30 -9.15
CA LEU A 47 1.87 5.46 -9.68
C LEU A 47 1.81 4.05 -9.11
N VAL A 48 2.12 3.04 -9.91
CA VAL A 48 2.28 1.66 -9.42
C VAL A 48 3.75 1.27 -9.51
N TRP A 49 4.37 0.98 -8.38
CA TRP A 49 5.74 0.52 -8.26
C TRP A 49 5.81 -0.99 -8.14
N LEU A 50 6.80 -1.61 -8.78
CA LEU A 50 7.28 -2.94 -8.42
C LEU A 50 8.22 -2.79 -7.23
N GLU A 51 7.93 -3.50 -6.15
CA GLU A 51 8.82 -3.58 -4.99
C GLU A 51 9.27 -5.01 -4.76
N ARG A 52 10.53 -5.16 -4.35
CA ARG A 52 11.12 -6.42 -3.91
C ARG A 52 11.40 -6.38 -2.42
N ARG A 53 11.18 -7.50 -1.72
CA ARG A 53 11.57 -7.63 -0.32
C ARG A 53 13.09 -7.53 -0.20
N VAL A 54 13.58 -6.72 0.74
CA VAL A 54 15.00 -6.64 1.05
C VAL A 54 15.37 -7.89 1.83
N ASP A 55 16.33 -8.65 1.31
CA ASP A 55 16.87 -9.83 1.97
C ASP A 55 17.96 -9.42 2.96
N ASP A 56 17.73 -9.71 4.24
CA ASP A 56 18.69 -9.50 5.33
C ASP A 56 19.47 -10.77 5.68
N GLY A 57 19.34 -11.83 4.87
CA GLY A 57 19.96 -13.14 5.07
C GLY A 57 19.22 -14.03 6.06
N LEU A 58 18.13 -13.56 6.66
CA LEU A 58 17.27 -14.33 7.57
C LEU A 58 15.99 -14.82 6.88
N LEU A 59 15.76 -14.42 5.63
CA LEU A 59 14.58 -14.80 4.87
C LEU A 59 14.71 -16.20 4.27
N SER A 60 13.59 -16.93 4.22
CA SER A 60 13.53 -18.12 3.38
C SER A 60 13.70 -17.74 1.90
N ARG A 61 14.14 -18.67 1.06
CA ARG A 61 14.32 -18.44 -0.39
C ARG A 61 13.06 -17.86 -1.06
N ARG A 62 11.87 -18.27 -0.62
CA ARG A 62 10.59 -17.78 -1.14
C ARG A 62 10.33 -16.33 -0.74
N GLU A 63 10.71 -15.96 0.48
CA GLU A 63 10.55 -14.61 0.99
C GLU A 63 11.56 -13.64 0.38
N ALA A 64 12.79 -14.09 0.15
CA ALA A 64 13.84 -13.31 -0.50
C ALA A 64 13.50 -12.91 -1.95
N ILE A 65 12.70 -13.73 -2.66
CA ILE A 65 12.24 -13.44 -4.02
C ILE A 65 10.86 -12.76 -4.07
N ALA A 66 10.29 -12.41 -2.92
CA ALA A 66 8.95 -11.84 -2.87
C ALA A 66 8.90 -10.49 -3.60
N LEU A 67 7.92 -10.39 -4.51
CA LEU A 67 7.63 -9.19 -5.30
C LEU A 67 6.21 -8.74 -4.98
N ARG A 68 6.00 -7.42 -5.01
CA ARG A 68 4.66 -6.83 -4.89
C ARG A 68 4.50 -5.61 -5.79
N ALA A 69 3.26 -5.32 -6.17
CA ALA A 69 2.88 -4.06 -6.77
C ALA A 69 2.37 -3.12 -5.66
N VAL A 70 2.89 -1.90 -5.59
CA VAL A 70 2.44 -0.87 -4.64
C VAL A 70 1.93 0.33 -5.40
N LYS A 71 0.65 0.65 -5.20
CA LYS A 71 0.02 1.85 -5.76
C LYS A 71 0.21 3.03 -4.80
N GLU A 72 0.94 4.03 -5.26
CA GLU A 72 1.04 5.34 -4.63
C GLU A 72 -0.10 6.22 -5.13
N ILE A 73 -1.01 6.63 -4.23
CA ILE A 73 -2.16 7.46 -4.57
C ILE A 73 -1.80 8.93 -4.33
N GLN A 74 -1.88 9.75 -5.36
CA GLN A 74 -1.57 11.18 -5.27
C GLN A 74 -2.84 12.00 -4.98
N LEU A 75 -2.89 12.62 -3.80
CA LEU A 75 -4.05 13.39 -3.33
C LEU A 75 -4.01 14.84 -3.87
N HIS A 76 -4.15 15.03 -5.18
CA HIS A 76 -3.98 16.35 -5.83
C HIS A 76 -5.19 17.29 -5.75
N ARG A 77 -6.35 16.88 -5.20
CA ARG A 77 -7.54 17.77 -5.09
C ARG A 77 -8.26 17.65 -3.74
N PRO A 78 -8.09 18.60 -2.81
CA PRO A 78 -8.53 18.44 -1.42
C PRO A 78 -10.05 18.31 -1.21
N ALA A 79 -10.90 18.81 -2.11
CA ALA A 79 -12.35 18.86 -1.89
C ALA A 79 -13.14 17.63 -2.41
N GLN A 80 -12.68 16.97 -3.49
CA GLN A 80 -13.34 15.78 -4.06
C GLN A 80 -12.51 14.50 -3.87
N ALA A 81 -11.17 14.60 -3.85
CA ALA A 81 -10.32 13.42 -3.68
C ALA A 81 -10.49 12.78 -2.29
N GLY A 82 -10.86 13.58 -1.27
CA GLY A 82 -11.02 13.14 0.11
C GLY A 82 -12.03 12.01 0.30
N LEU A 83 -13.13 12.02 -0.44
CA LEU A 83 -14.16 10.97 -0.35
C LEU A 83 -13.82 9.77 -1.23
N ASP A 84 -13.23 9.99 -2.40
CA ASP A 84 -12.92 8.93 -3.36
C ASP A 84 -11.78 8.03 -2.86
N TYR A 85 -10.70 8.60 -2.30
CA TYR A 85 -9.61 7.78 -1.76
C TYR A 85 -10.06 6.96 -0.54
N VAL A 86 -10.92 7.53 0.32
CA VAL A 86 -11.44 6.81 1.50
C VAL A 86 -12.30 5.63 1.07
N ARG A 87 -13.13 5.79 0.03
CA ARG A 87 -13.92 4.70 -0.55
C ARG A 87 -13.02 3.61 -1.13
N GLU A 88 -11.98 3.98 -1.88
CA GLU A 88 -11.03 3.01 -2.44
C GLU A 88 -10.30 2.25 -1.32
N LEU A 89 -9.77 2.94 -0.32
CA LEU A 89 -9.13 2.30 0.84
C LEU A 89 -10.09 1.39 1.61
N GLN A 90 -11.33 1.82 1.80
CA GLN A 90 -12.34 1.01 2.49
C GLN A 90 -12.71 -0.24 1.70
N ALA A 91 -12.83 -0.14 0.37
CA ALA A 91 -13.06 -1.30 -0.47
C ALA A 91 -11.88 -2.28 -0.36
N LEU A 92 -10.65 -1.79 -0.55
CA LEU A 92 -9.43 -2.61 -0.42
C LEU A 92 -9.36 -3.31 0.94
N ALA A 93 -9.58 -2.59 2.04
CA ALA A 93 -9.51 -3.16 3.38
C ALA A 93 -10.64 -4.16 3.67
N LYS A 94 -11.81 -4.00 3.05
CA LYS A 94 -12.90 -5.00 3.13
C LYS A 94 -12.52 -6.27 2.39
N PHE A 95 -12.05 -6.15 1.16
CA PHE A 95 -11.76 -7.30 0.31
C PHE A 95 -10.42 -7.98 0.61
N SER A 96 -9.52 -7.35 1.36
CA SER A 96 -8.25 -7.95 1.80
C SER A 96 -8.41 -8.95 2.96
N GLN A 97 -9.61 -9.14 3.50
CA GLN A 97 -9.87 -10.10 4.57
C GLN A 97 -10.01 -11.51 4.00
N GLU A 98 -9.58 -12.52 4.76
CA GLU A 98 -9.62 -13.93 4.35
C GLU A 98 -11.01 -14.38 3.88
N LYS A 99 -12.06 -13.87 4.54
CA LYS A 99 -13.46 -14.12 4.22
C LYS A 99 -13.94 -13.52 2.88
N TYR A 100 -13.13 -12.70 2.22
CA TYR A 100 -13.43 -12.07 0.93
C TYR A 100 -12.36 -12.38 -0.14
N SER A 101 -11.57 -13.43 0.07
CA SER A 101 -10.49 -13.90 -0.82
C SER A 101 -10.95 -14.40 -2.20
N TYR A 102 -12.18 -14.14 -2.61
CA TYR A 102 -12.67 -14.36 -3.96
C TYR A 102 -12.07 -13.29 -4.88
N ARG A 103 -11.04 -13.70 -5.65
CA ARG A 103 -10.41 -13.02 -6.79
C ARG A 103 -11.01 -11.65 -7.15
N LEU A 104 -10.40 -10.58 -6.63
CA LEU A 104 -10.48 -9.26 -7.27
C LEU A 104 -9.52 -9.27 -8.47
N LEU A 105 -10.07 -9.48 -9.66
CA LEU A 105 -9.39 -9.21 -10.93
C LEU A 105 -9.67 -7.75 -11.29
N TYR A 106 -8.63 -6.91 -11.29
CA TYR A 106 -8.59 -5.63 -12.00
C TYR A 106 -7.67 -5.78 -13.21
#